data_AF-A0A371X721-F1
#
_entry.id   AF-A0A371X721-F1
#
_cell.length_a   1.000
_cell.length_b   1.000
_cell.length_c   1.000
_cell.angle_alpha   90.00
_cell.angle_beta   90.00
_cell.angle_gamma   90.00
#
_symmetry.space_group_name_H-M   'P 1'
#
loop_
_entity.id
_entity.type
_entity.pdbx_description
1 polymer ?
#
loop_
_entity_poly.entity_id
_entity_poly.type
_entity_poly.pdbx_seq_one_letter_code
_entity_poly.pdbx_strand_id
1 'polypeptide(L)'
;MSAVAETMTETGTDIVATVERDPSLVLVDETKLDAFYEAMAEKVRAHKPDLSTDKGRKAIASLAHEVSKRKVEVDKAGLRLTEDWRKQIGKVNEARRSMSARFDALRDEARQPLTDWETAEEVRKNARERDMAELADLAAITPSTTADEIRERIAQLEAMEITKETHQEYAEPAGARRDNALHTLRSELVRAEQAEADRRELEALREQRRLQEEKEAAEAEERQREAERIERERQEAEAAEAERQRQARAAEAERMRQEEAAERAREEERRRLQLEHEAELQRIQDEHDAEARRREDEENARIENERKEREAAEARAADIAHRSEVMKAAKVAIMDAGEIDEAKAKAVVQAIVAGLVPNVAIRF
;
A
#
# COMPACT_ATOMS: atom_id res chain seq x y z
N MET A 1 -72.91 -26.70 83.96
CA MET A 1 -74.11 -27.02 84.78
C MET A 1 -73.64 -27.83 85.97
N SER A 2 -73.62 -27.20 87.13
CA SER A 2 -73.15 -27.76 88.40
C SER A 2 -74.30 -28.57 89.00
N ALA A 3 -74.16 -29.90 88.99
CA ALA A 3 -75.12 -30.78 89.65
C ALA A 3 -74.72 -30.88 91.12
N VAL A 4 -75.69 -30.52 91.97
CA VAL A 4 -75.64 -30.61 93.43
C VAL A 4 -75.38 -32.07 93.82
N ALA A 5 -74.29 -32.31 94.55
CA ALA A 5 -73.96 -33.60 95.13
C ALA A 5 -74.95 -33.92 96.26
N GLU A 6 -75.90 -34.80 95.99
CA GLU A 6 -76.68 -35.48 97.02
C GLU A 6 -75.76 -36.46 97.75
N THR A 7 -75.21 -36.02 98.89
CA THR A 7 -74.52 -36.89 99.84
C THR A 7 -75.57 -37.69 100.60
N MET A 8 -76.11 -38.75 99.99
CA MET A 8 -76.73 -39.84 100.73
C MET A 8 -75.60 -40.57 101.45
N THR A 9 -75.60 -40.51 102.78
CA THR A 9 -74.76 -41.35 103.63
C THR A 9 -75.23 -42.80 103.50
N GLU A 10 -74.70 -43.52 102.51
CA GLU A 10 -74.78 -44.98 102.45
C GLU A 10 -74.18 -45.54 103.75
N THR A 11 -74.95 -46.36 104.47
CA THR A 11 -74.45 -47.01 105.69
C THR A 11 -73.24 -47.90 105.38
N GLY A 12 -72.35 -48.18 106.34
CA GLY A 12 -71.10 -48.94 106.12
C GLY A 12 -71.29 -50.32 105.43
N THR A 13 -72.44 -50.97 105.63
CA THR A 13 -72.79 -52.24 104.95
C THR A 13 -73.21 -52.02 103.49
N ASP A 14 -73.79 -50.87 103.19
CA ASP A 14 -74.30 -50.49 101.88
C ASP A 14 -73.15 -50.13 100.92
N ILE A 15 -72.15 -49.36 101.41
CA ILE A 15 -70.96 -49.02 100.62
C ILE A 15 -70.14 -50.26 100.25
N VAL A 16 -69.98 -51.23 101.15
CA VAL A 16 -69.25 -52.48 100.84
C VAL A 16 -69.95 -53.24 99.71
N ALA A 17 -71.27 -53.43 99.81
CA ALA A 17 -72.08 -54.10 98.80
C ALA A 17 -72.05 -53.39 97.43
N THR A 18 -72.07 -52.05 97.43
CA THR A 18 -71.97 -51.23 96.23
C THR A 18 -70.61 -51.41 95.55
N VAL A 19 -69.51 -51.42 96.32
CA VAL A 19 -68.16 -51.65 95.79
C VAL A 19 -67.96 -53.09 95.31
N GLU A 20 -68.66 -54.09 95.85
CA GLU A 20 -68.60 -55.45 95.26
C GLU A 20 -69.22 -55.53 93.87
N ARG A 21 -70.28 -54.74 93.62
CA ARG A 21 -70.97 -54.69 92.33
C ARG A 21 -70.17 -53.89 91.31
N ASP A 22 -69.58 -52.78 91.74
CA ASP A 22 -68.70 -51.95 90.93
C ASP A 22 -67.46 -51.49 91.70
N PRO A 23 -66.37 -52.28 91.65
CA PRO A 23 -65.13 -51.93 92.36
C PRO A 23 -64.41 -50.71 91.78
N SER A 24 -64.76 -50.26 90.57
CA SER A 24 -64.13 -49.10 89.94
C SER A 24 -64.61 -47.77 90.52
N LEU A 25 -65.77 -47.78 91.20
CA LEU A 25 -66.41 -46.61 91.77
C LEU A 25 -65.52 -45.85 92.77
N VAL A 26 -64.83 -46.59 93.64
CA VAL A 26 -63.90 -46.00 94.63
C VAL A 26 -62.62 -45.45 94.01
N LEU A 27 -62.35 -45.73 92.73
CA LEU A 27 -61.18 -45.18 92.03
C LEU A 27 -61.49 -43.86 91.32
N VAL A 28 -62.77 -43.53 91.15
CA VAL A 28 -63.22 -42.29 90.50
C VAL A 28 -63.89 -41.32 91.49
N ASP A 29 -64.18 -41.78 92.72
CA ASP A 29 -64.78 -41.00 93.79
C ASP A 29 -64.04 -41.25 95.11
N GLU A 30 -63.23 -40.26 95.50
CA GLU A 30 -62.41 -40.28 96.72
C GLU A 30 -63.26 -40.41 97.99
N THR A 31 -64.47 -39.84 98.01
CA THR A 31 -65.36 -39.91 99.18
C THR A 31 -65.85 -41.34 99.41
N LYS A 32 -66.11 -42.07 98.33
CA LYS A 32 -66.54 -43.47 98.38
C LYS A 32 -65.40 -44.41 98.73
N LEU A 33 -64.17 -44.07 98.31
CA LEU A 33 -62.98 -44.80 98.73
C LEU A 33 -62.80 -44.75 100.25
N ASP A 34 -62.90 -43.55 100.82
CA ASP A 34 -62.76 -43.35 102.26
C ASP A 34 -63.86 -44.08 103.04
N ALA A 35 -65.12 -43.96 102.59
CA ALA A 35 -66.25 -44.65 103.21
C ALA A 35 -66.11 -46.19 103.14
N PHE A 36 -65.65 -46.73 102.00
CA PHE A 36 -65.39 -48.16 101.83
C PHE A 36 -64.24 -48.64 102.73
N TYR A 37 -63.16 -47.87 102.80
CA TYR A 37 -62.03 -48.18 103.67
C TYR A 37 -62.44 -48.21 105.14
N GLU A 38 -63.17 -47.18 105.62
CA GLU A 38 -63.60 -47.13 107.02
C GLU A 38 -64.58 -48.26 107.36
N ALA A 39 -65.48 -48.65 106.46
CA ALA A 39 -66.35 -49.81 106.67
C ALA A 39 -65.56 -51.12 106.83
N MET A 40 -64.54 -51.33 105.98
CA MET A 40 -63.64 -52.49 106.11
C MET A 40 -62.77 -52.41 107.38
N ALA A 41 -62.30 -51.22 107.74
CA ALA A 41 -61.50 -50.98 108.93
C ALA A 41 -62.32 -51.20 110.21
N GLU A 42 -63.58 -50.76 110.25
CA GLU A 42 -64.52 -51.02 111.36
C GLU A 42 -64.75 -52.53 111.53
N LYS A 43 -65.01 -53.26 110.44
CA LYS A 43 -65.14 -54.73 110.46
C LYS A 43 -63.89 -55.41 111.04
N VAL A 44 -62.70 -54.92 110.70
CA VAL A 44 -61.44 -55.42 111.23
C VAL A 44 -61.26 -55.10 112.72
N ARG A 45 -61.51 -53.84 113.11
CA ARG A 45 -61.40 -53.36 114.50
C ARG A 45 -62.43 -54.03 115.44
N ALA A 46 -63.60 -54.39 114.93
CA ALA A 46 -64.66 -55.07 115.69
C ALA A 46 -64.39 -56.56 115.93
N HIS A 47 -63.50 -57.19 115.14
CA HIS A 47 -63.16 -58.59 115.31
C HIS A 47 -62.35 -58.82 116.59
N LYS A 48 -62.81 -59.72 117.47
CA LYS A 48 -62.10 -60.11 118.71
C LYS A 48 -61.16 -61.30 118.41
N PRO A 49 -59.83 -61.10 118.32
CA PRO A 49 -58.92 -62.15 117.89
C PRO A 49 -58.76 -63.23 118.98
N ASP A 50 -58.88 -64.50 118.60
CA ASP A 50 -58.56 -65.65 119.45
C ASP A 50 -57.45 -66.48 118.82
N LEU A 51 -56.28 -66.50 119.45
CA LEU A 51 -55.12 -67.27 118.98
C LEU A 51 -55.04 -68.67 119.60
N SER A 52 -55.83 -68.93 120.66
CA SER A 52 -55.79 -70.18 121.43
C SER A 52 -56.43 -71.36 120.69
N THR A 53 -57.34 -71.08 119.76
CA THR A 53 -58.06 -72.11 118.98
C THR A 53 -57.69 -72.09 117.50
N ASP A 54 -57.74 -73.25 116.84
CA ASP A 54 -57.58 -73.36 115.38
C ASP A 54 -58.65 -72.54 114.63
N LYS A 55 -59.88 -72.54 115.14
CA LYS A 55 -60.99 -71.77 114.59
C LYS A 55 -60.74 -70.25 114.64
N GLY A 56 -60.23 -69.74 115.76
CA GLY A 56 -59.91 -68.32 115.92
C GLY A 56 -58.79 -67.86 114.98
N ARG A 57 -57.72 -68.64 114.85
CA ARG A 57 -56.64 -68.36 113.88
C ARG A 57 -57.14 -68.36 112.43
N LYS A 58 -58.02 -69.30 112.06
CA LYS A 58 -58.66 -69.35 110.72
C LYS A 58 -59.58 -68.15 110.47
N ALA A 59 -60.30 -67.67 111.49
CA ALA A 59 -61.15 -66.48 111.35
C ALA A 59 -60.33 -65.21 111.06
N ILE A 60 -59.20 -65.03 111.75
CA ILE A 60 -58.25 -63.92 111.50
C ILE A 60 -57.72 -64.01 110.06
N ALA A 61 -57.28 -65.19 109.63
CA ALA A 61 -56.79 -65.41 108.27
C ALA A 61 -57.86 -65.12 107.21
N SER A 62 -59.11 -65.53 107.46
CA SER A 62 -60.24 -65.29 106.55
C SER A 62 -60.55 -63.80 106.42
N LEU A 63 -60.51 -63.05 107.51
CA LEU A 63 -60.76 -61.60 107.52
C LEU A 63 -59.65 -60.85 106.77
N ALA A 64 -58.38 -61.20 107.01
CA ALA A 64 -57.25 -60.65 106.27
C ALA A 64 -57.31 -60.99 104.77
N HIS A 65 -57.73 -62.22 104.44
CA HIS A 65 -57.96 -62.63 103.07
C HIS A 65 -59.08 -61.83 102.40
N GLU A 66 -60.17 -61.56 103.11
CA GLU A 66 -61.27 -60.74 102.61
C GLU A 66 -60.80 -59.33 102.24
N VAL A 67 -60.07 -58.64 103.14
CA VAL A 67 -59.50 -57.31 102.85
C VAL A 67 -58.58 -57.35 101.62
N SER A 68 -57.70 -58.35 101.55
CA SER A 68 -56.78 -58.53 100.41
C SER A 68 -57.52 -58.78 99.10
N LYS A 69 -58.58 -59.61 99.15
CA LYS A 69 -59.43 -59.92 98.00
C LYS A 69 -60.12 -58.65 97.48
N ARG A 70 -60.71 -57.84 98.37
CA ARG A 70 -61.37 -56.58 97.99
C ARG A 70 -60.41 -55.59 97.34
N LYS A 71 -59.22 -55.41 97.91
CA LYS A 71 -58.17 -54.59 97.30
C LYS A 71 -57.85 -55.06 95.88
N VAL A 72 -57.63 -56.37 95.69
CA VAL A 72 -57.31 -56.93 94.37
C VAL A 72 -58.46 -56.76 93.37
N GLU A 73 -59.71 -56.84 93.81
CA GLU A 73 -60.88 -56.59 92.97
C GLU A 73 -60.93 -55.13 92.48
N VAL A 74 -60.69 -54.17 93.38
CA VAL A 74 -60.56 -52.74 93.05
C VAL A 74 -59.38 -52.50 92.10
N ASP A 75 -58.19 -53.02 92.39
CA ASP A 75 -57.00 -52.87 91.53
C ASP A 75 -57.26 -53.40 90.11
N LYS A 76 -57.88 -54.59 89.99
CA LYS A 76 -58.24 -55.17 88.69
C LYS A 76 -59.27 -54.33 87.93
N ALA A 77 -60.26 -53.77 88.63
CA ALA A 77 -61.24 -52.88 88.03
C ALA A 77 -60.59 -51.59 87.51
N GLY A 78 -59.65 -51.00 88.28
CA GLY A 78 -58.86 -49.85 87.84
C GLY A 78 -58.01 -50.11 86.60
N LEU A 79 -57.35 -51.27 86.53
CA LEU A 79 -56.59 -51.67 85.34
C LEU A 79 -57.50 -51.75 84.11
N ARG A 80 -58.65 -52.41 84.22
CA ARG A 80 -59.64 -52.49 83.13
C ARG A 80 -60.15 -51.10 82.71
N LEU A 81 -60.48 -50.24 83.68
CA LEU A 81 -60.96 -48.89 83.44
C LEU A 81 -59.95 -48.05 82.65
N THR A 82 -58.67 -48.06 83.05
CA THR A 82 -57.62 -47.33 82.33
C THR A 82 -57.32 -47.93 80.95
N GLU A 83 -57.44 -49.24 80.79
CA GLU A 83 -57.33 -49.89 79.49
C GLU A 83 -58.44 -49.44 78.54
N ASP A 84 -59.69 -49.41 79.02
CA ASP A 84 -60.84 -48.95 78.25
C ASP A 84 -60.73 -47.46 77.91
N TRP A 85 -60.29 -46.61 78.85
CA TRP A 85 -60.00 -45.21 78.57
C TRP A 85 -58.93 -45.04 77.49
N ARG A 86 -57.82 -45.79 77.55
CA ARG A 86 -56.78 -45.74 76.50
C ARG A 86 -57.34 -46.15 75.14
N LYS A 87 -58.20 -47.18 75.08
CA LYS A 87 -58.89 -47.59 73.85
C LYS A 87 -59.80 -46.49 73.31
N GLN A 88 -60.58 -45.84 74.17
CA GLN A 88 -61.46 -44.73 73.76
C GLN A 88 -60.67 -43.52 73.28
N ILE A 89 -59.60 -43.14 73.99
CA ILE A 89 -58.68 -42.06 73.56
C ILE A 89 -58.08 -42.40 72.19
N GLY A 90 -57.63 -43.64 71.99
CA GLY A 90 -57.12 -44.11 70.70
C GLY A 90 -58.15 -43.97 69.57
N LYS A 91 -59.39 -44.41 69.80
CA LYS A 91 -60.49 -44.27 68.83
C LYS A 91 -60.78 -42.82 68.48
N VAL A 92 -60.85 -41.94 69.48
CA VAL A 92 -61.10 -40.50 69.27
C VAL A 92 -59.96 -39.86 68.49
N ASN A 93 -58.70 -40.15 68.83
CA ASN A 93 -57.55 -39.60 68.12
C ASN A 93 -57.51 -40.07 66.66
N GLU A 94 -57.81 -41.34 66.40
CA GLU A 94 -57.89 -41.86 65.04
C GLU A 94 -59.03 -41.19 64.25
N ALA A 95 -60.21 -41.08 64.84
CA ALA A 95 -61.33 -40.38 64.22
C ALA A 95 -61.01 -38.90 63.92
N ARG A 96 -60.29 -38.21 64.83
CA ARG A 96 -59.84 -36.83 64.60
C ARG A 96 -58.85 -36.73 63.44
N ARG A 97 -57.86 -37.64 63.36
CA ARG A 97 -56.91 -37.68 62.24
C ARG A 97 -57.61 -37.94 60.91
N SER A 98 -58.49 -38.94 60.88
CA SER A 98 -59.28 -39.25 59.68
C SER A 98 -60.18 -38.09 59.28
N MET A 99 -60.83 -37.43 60.24
CA MET A 99 -61.66 -36.26 59.98
C MET A 99 -60.83 -35.12 59.38
N SER A 100 -59.69 -34.77 59.99
CA SER A 100 -58.80 -33.72 59.44
C SER A 100 -58.41 -34.04 57.99
N ALA A 101 -57.90 -35.23 57.73
CA ALA A 101 -57.46 -35.63 56.39
C ALA A 101 -58.60 -35.57 55.35
N ARG A 102 -59.83 -35.97 55.73
CA ARG A 102 -61.01 -35.90 54.85
C ARG A 102 -61.44 -34.46 54.57
N PHE A 103 -61.39 -33.59 55.56
CA PHE A 103 -61.75 -32.18 55.39
C PHE A 103 -60.67 -31.40 54.60
N ASP A 104 -59.40 -31.73 54.80
CA ASP A 104 -58.30 -31.20 53.98
C ASP A 104 -58.47 -31.60 52.51
N ALA A 105 -58.74 -32.88 52.23
CA ALA A 105 -59.01 -33.37 50.88
C ALA A 105 -60.24 -32.71 50.25
N LEU A 106 -61.33 -32.53 51.00
CA LEU A 106 -62.54 -31.87 50.52
C LEU A 106 -62.32 -30.37 50.25
N ARG A 107 -61.51 -29.69 51.07
CA ARG A 107 -61.09 -28.31 50.82
C ARG A 107 -60.31 -28.22 49.51
N ASP A 108 -59.36 -29.14 49.30
CA ASP A 108 -58.50 -29.14 48.13
C ASP A 108 -59.33 -29.44 46.86
N GLU A 109 -60.25 -30.41 46.92
CA GLU A 109 -61.23 -30.68 45.84
C GLU A 109 -62.10 -29.45 45.55
N ALA A 110 -62.62 -28.78 46.58
CA ALA A 110 -63.43 -27.57 46.40
C ALA A 110 -62.63 -26.40 45.79
N ARG A 111 -61.32 -26.32 46.07
CA ARG A 111 -60.42 -25.29 45.51
C ARG A 111 -59.90 -25.66 44.12
N GLN A 112 -59.84 -26.94 43.78
CA GLN A 112 -59.21 -27.43 42.55
C GLN A 112 -59.66 -26.68 41.28
N PRO A 113 -60.97 -26.41 41.04
CA PRO A 113 -61.39 -25.69 39.84
C PRO A 113 -60.83 -24.26 39.75
N LEU A 114 -60.68 -23.59 40.90
CA LEU A 114 -60.06 -22.26 40.95
C LEU A 114 -58.57 -22.35 40.67
N THR A 115 -57.88 -23.34 41.24
CA THR A 115 -56.44 -23.55 41.00
C THR A 115 -56.14 -23.92 39.54
N ASP A 116 -56.99 -24.75 38.93
CA ASP A 116 -56.88 -25.08 37.50
C ASP A 116 -57.07 -23.84 36.62
N TRP A 117 -58.07 -23.00 36.94
CA TRP A 117 -58.31 -21.74 36.24
C TRP A 117 -57.15 -20.75 36.45
N GLU A 118 -56.68 -20.54 37.69
CA GLU A 118 -55.54 -19.66 38.01
C GLU A 118 -54.28 -20.10 37.22
N THR A 119 -54.03 -21.41 37.15
CA THR A 119 -52.90 -21.97 36.39
C THR A 119 -53.06 -21.76 34.89
N ALA A 120 -54.24 -22.07 34.34
CA ALA A 120 -54.53 -21.87 32.92
C ALA A 120 -54.44 -20.39 32.52
N GLU A 121 -54.93 -19.49 33.38
CA GLU A 121 -54.91 -18.06 33.18
C GLU A 121 -53.49 -17.49 33.25
N GLU A 122 -52.65 -18.00 34.16
CA GLU A 122 -51.23 -17.65 34.23
C GLU A 122 -50.47 -18.12 32.99
N VAL A 123 -50.72 -19.34 32.50
CA VAL A 123 -50.17 -19.82 31.22
C VAL A 123 -50.62 -18.93 30.06
N ARG A 124 -51.90 -18.55 30.03
CA ARG A 124 -52.46 -17.64 29.01
C ARG A 124 -51.77 -16.28 29.03
N LYS A 125 -51.61 -15.65 30.20
CA LYS A 125 -50.93 -14.36 30.35
C LYS A 125 -49.47 -14.43 29.92
N ASN A 126 -48.74 -15.45 30.38
CA ASN A 126 -47.34 -15.65 29.99
C ASN A 126 -47.17 -15.88 28.48
N ALA A 127 -48.10 -16.59 27.82
CA ALA A 127 -48.10 -16.72 26.37
C ALA A 127 -48.28 -15.35 25.69
N ARG A 128 -49.23 -14.53 26.17
CA ARG A 128 -49.45 -13.17 25.64
C ARG A 128 -48.26 -12.25 25.85
N GLU A 129 -47.61 -12.30 27.01
CA GLU A 129 -46.41 -11.51 27.27
C GLU A 129 -45.26 -11.91 26.32
N ARG A 130 -45.12 -13.20 26.01
CA ARG A 130 -44.14 -13.69 25.03
C ARG A 130 -44.46 -13.22 23.62
N ASP A 131 -45.71 -13.37 23.16
CA ASP A 131 -46.14 -12.90 21.83
C ASP A 131 -45.83 -11.40 21.66
N MET A 132 -46.06 -10.62 22.71
CA MET A 132 -45.82 -9.17 22.73
C MET A 132 -44.33 -8.80 22.77
N ALA A 133 -43.50 -9.60 23.45
CA ALA A 133 -42.06 -9.44 23.44
C ALA A 133 -41.48 -9.79 22.06
N GLU A 134 -41.93 -10.89 21.45
CA GLU A 134 -41.52 -11.30 20.10
C GLU A 134 -41.89 -10.24 19.05
N LEU A 135 -43.12 -9.68 19.12
CA LEU A 135 -43.51 -8.55 18.28
C LEU A 135 -42.58 -7.34 18.42
N ALA A 136 -42.15 -7.03 19.65
CA ALA A 136 -41.26 -5.91 19.90
C ALA A 136 -39.83 -6.17 19.38
N ASP A 137 -39.32 -7.39 19.56
CA ASP A 137 -37.99 -7.80 19.08
C ASP A 137 -37.92 -7.79 17.55
N LEU A 138 -38.96 -8.29 16.87
CA LEU A 138 -39.05 -8.25 15.41
C LEU A 138 -39.13 -6.83 14.87
N ALA A 139 -39.82 -5.93 15.59
CA ALA A 139 -39.94 -4.53 15.21
C ALA A 139 -38.65 -3.71 15.45
N ALA A 140 -37.70 -4.20 16.25
CA ALA A 140 -36.53 -3.44 16.69
C ALA A 140 -35.44 -3.37 15.61
N ILE A 141 -35.28 -2.22 14.95
CA ILE A 141 -34.30 -2.02 13.87
C ILE A 141 -33.02 -1.39 14.44
N THR A 142 -31.87 -1.91 14.04
CA THR A 142 -30.55 -1.39 14.43
C THR A 142 -29.79 -0.88 13.20
N PRO A 143 -28.75 -0.02 13.36
CA PRO A 143 -27.97 0.46 12.22
C PRO A 143 -27.28 -0.64 11.39
N SER A 144 -27.06 -1.82 11.98
CA SER A 144 -26.47 -2.98 11.30
C SER A 144 -27.49 -3.89 10.61
N THR A 145 -28.79 -3.63 10.76
CA THR A 145 -29.83 -4.49 10.21
C THR A 145 -29.86 -4.40 8.68
N THR A 146 -29.74 -5.55 8.01
CA THR A 146 -29.67 -5.63 6.54
C THR A 146 -31.07 -5.70 5.90
N ALA A 147 -31.16 -5.44 4.59
CA ALA A 147 -32.42 -5.59 3.86
C ALA A 147 -32.96 -7.04 3.92
N ASP A 148 -32.07 -8.04 3.88
CA ASP A 148 -32.43 -9.46 4.01
C ASP A 148 -33.05 -9.77 5.38
N GLU A 149 -32.42 -9.28 6.46
CA GLU A 149 -32.96 -9.42 7.83
C GLU A 149 -34.32 -8.73 7.99
N ILE A 150 -34.50 -7.56 7.38
CA ILE A 150 -35.79 -6.86 7.42
C ILE A 150 -36.86 -7.67 6.69
N ARG A 151 -36.56 -8.27 5.52
CA ARG A 151 -37.51 -9.13 4.80
C ARG A 151 -37.87 -10.37 5.61
N GLU A 152 -36.91 -10.99 6.29
CA GLU A 152 -37.16 -12.14 7.14
C GLU A 152 -38.10 -11.77 8.31
N ARG A 153 -37.85 -10.65 8.98
CA ARG A 153 -38.72 -10.17 10.08
C ARG A 153 -40.12 -9.82 9.61
N ILE A 154 -40.27 -9.21 8.42
CA ILE A 154 -41.59 -8.97 7.82
C ILE A 154 -42.32 -10.30 7.61
N ALA A 155 -41.64 -11.31 7.05
CA ALA A 155 -42.26 -12.62 6.83
C ALA A 155 -42.66 -13.31 8.14
N GLN A 156 -41.82 -13.19 9.19
CA GLN A 156 -42.14 -13.72 10.53
C GLN A 156 -43.37 -13.02 11.13
N LEU A 157 -43.45 -11.69 11.03
CA LEU A 157 -44.62 -10.93 11.49
C LEU A 157 -45.89 -11.29 10.69
N GLU A 158 -45.80 -11.47 9.38
CA GLU A 158 -46.94 -11.86 8.53
C GLU A 158 -47.42 -13.28 8.84
N ALA A 159 -46.50 -14.19 9.21
CA ALA A 159 -46.82 -15.55 9.63
C ALA A 159 -47.44 -15.62 11.03
N MET A 160 -47.34 -14.57 11.85
CA MET A 160 -47.90 -14.55 13.19
C MET A 160 -49.44 -14.48 13.16
N GLU A 161 -50.07 -15.60 13.51
CA GLU A 161 -51.52 -15.74 13.59
C GLU A 161 -52.08 -15.05 14.85
N ILE A 162 -52.55 -13.81 14.68
CA ILE A 162 -53.26 -13.07 15.72
C ILE A 162 -54.75 -13.13 15.43
N THR A 163 -55.46 -14.06 16.07
CA THR A 163 -56.92 -14.25 15.91
C THR A 163 -57.68 -14.00 17.21
N LYS A 164 -58.98 -13.71 17.10
CA LYS A 164 -59.84 -13.50 18.28
C LYS A 164 -59.97 -14.77 19.12
N GLU A 165 -59.91 -15.93 18.49
CA GLU A 165 -60.00 -17.25 19.13
C GLU A 165 -58.77 -17.52 20.00
N THR A 166 -57.58 -17.16 19.52
CA THR A 166 -56.30 -17.44 20.20
C THR A 166 -55.91 -16.32 21.18
N HIS A 167 -56.23 -15.07 20.87
CA HIS A 167 -55.79 -13.89 21.62
C HIS A 167 -56.91 -13.16 22.36
N GLN A 168 -58.19 -13.48 22.12
CA GLN A 168 -59.35 -12.95 22.85
C GLN A 168 -59.33 -11.41 22.93
N GLU A 169 -59.33 -10.82 24.12
CA GLU A 169 -59.26 -9.38 24.35
C GLU A 169 -57.94 -8.73 23.90
N TYR A 170 -56.88 -9.52 23.71
CA TYR A 170 -55.57 -9.05 23.25
C TYR A 170 -55.44 -9.07 21.72
N ALA A 171 -56.39 -9.65 20.99
CA ALA A 171 -56.30 -9.79 19.53
C ALA A 171 -56.20 -8.43 18.81
N GLU A 172 -57.04 -7.47 19.19
CA GLU A 172 -57.02 -6.12 18.59
C GLU A 172 -55.72 -5.36 18.92
N PRO A 173 -55.27 -5.24 20.20
CA PRO A 173 -54.00 -4.61 20.53
C PRO A 173 -52.78 -5.26 19.86
N ALA A 174 -52.72 -6.59 19.82
CA ALA A 174 -51.61 -7.32 19.21
C ALA A 174 -51.61 -7.14 17.69
N GLY A 175 -52.78 -7.21 17.04
CA GLY A 175 -52.93 -6.95 15.61
C GLY A 175 -52.48 -5.54 15.24
N ALA A 176 -52.94 -4.52 15.98
CA ALA A 176 -52.51 -3.14 15.75
C ALA A 176 -51.00 -2.95 15.90
N ARG A 177 -50.36 -3.61 16.87
CA ARG A 177 -48.90 -3.57 17.04
C ARG A 177 -48.16 -4.24 15.89
N ARG A 178 -48.61 -5.42 15.47
CA ARG A 178 -48.05 -6.12 14.30
C ARG A 178 -48.16 -5.26 13.04
N ASP A 179 -49.31 -4.65 12.81
CA ASP A 179 -49.54 -3.84 11.62
C ASP A 179 -48.65 -2.58 11.62
N ASN A 180 -48.46 -1.95 12.79
CA ASN A 180 -47.52 -0.84 12.95
C ASN A 180 -46.05 -1.26 12.75
N ALA A 181 -45.67 -2.44 13.26
CA ALA A 181 -44.34 -3.01 13.06
C ALA A 181 -44.08 -3.30 11.57
N LEU A 182 -45.04 -3.92 10.88
CA LEU A 182 -44.99 -4.16 9.44
C LEU A 182 -44.86 -2.86 8.65
N HIS A 183 -45.62 -1.82 9.00
CA HIS A 183 -45.52 -0.51 8.35
C HIS A 183 -44.10 0.09 8.49
N THR A 184 -43.54 0.02 9.70
CA THR A 184 -42.20 0.52 10.00
C THR A 184 -41.13 -0.27 9.24
N LEU A 185 -41.16 -1.60 9.33
CA LEU A 185 -40.19 -2.46 8.67
C LEU A 185 -40.24 -2.35 7.14
N ARG A 186 -41.43 -2.26 6.54
CA ARG A 186 -41.56 -2.06 5.09
C ARG A 186 -40.97 -0.71 4.66
N SER A 187 -41.14 0.33 5.45
CA SER A 187 -40.55 1.65 5.18
C SER A 187 -39.02 1.62 5.28
N GLU A 188 -38.47 0.95 6.27
CA GLU A 188 -37.02 0.78 6.43
C GLU A 188 -36.42 -0.17 5.39
N LEU A 189 -37.16 -1.18 4.93
CA LEU A 189 -36.73 -2.07 3.85
C LEU A 189 -36.44 -1.26 2.58
N VAL A 190 -37.35 -0.38 2.19
CA VAL A 190 -37.16 0.49 1.02
C VAL A 190 -35.90 1.35 1.16
N ARG A 191 -35.65 1.89 2.35
CA ARG A 191 -34.42 2.66 2.63
C ARG A 191 -33.16 1.81 2.57
N ALA A 192 -33.20 0.60 3.12
CA ALA A 192 -32.07 -0.32 3.14
C ALA A 192 -31.73 -0.80 1.72
N GLU A 193 -32.74 -1.13 0.91
CA GLU A 193 -32.58 -1.52 -0.49
C GLU A 193 -32.01 -0.38 -1.33
N GLN A 194 -32.51 0.84 -1.14
CA GLN A 194 -31.96 2.02 -1.82
C GLN A 194 -30.50 2.25 -1.42
N ALA A 195 -30.18 2.21 -0.12
CA ALA A 195 -28.81 2.40 0.35
C ALA A 195 -27.85 1.33 -0.20
N GLU A 196 -28.31 0.10 -0.39
CA GLU A 196 -27.51 -0.96 -1.00
C GLU A 196 -27.33 -0.77 -2.51
N ALA A 197 -28.39 -0.37 -3.23
CA ALA A 197 -28.32 -0.01 -4.64
C ALA A 197 -27.33 1.15 -4.85
N ASP A 198 -27.43 2.22 -4.06
CA ASP A 198 -26.53 3.38 -4.11
C ASP A 198 -25.07 2.97 -3.86
N ARG A 199 -24.81 2.04 -2.92
CA ARG A 199 -23.46 1.51 -2.68
C ARG A 199 -22.92 0.75 -3.88
N ARG A 200 -23.73 -0.14 -4.48
CA ARG A 200 -23.35 -0.92 -5.66
C ARG A 200 -23.07 -0.01 -6.86
N GLU A 201 -23.92 1.00 -7.08
CA GLU A 201 -23.71 1.98 -8.14
C GLU A 201 -22.43 2.80 -7.92
N LEU A 202 -22.17 3.23 -6.67
CA LEU A 202 -20.96 3.97 -6.33
C LEU A 202 -19.69 3.13 -6.53
N GLU A 203 -19.71 1.85 -6.18
CA GLU A 203 -18.61 0.91 -6.41
C GLU A 203 -18.37 0.68 -7.91
N ALA A 204 -19.44 0.45 -8.69
CA ALA A 204 -19.35 0.32 -10.14
C ALA A 204 -18.78 1.59 -10.80
N LEU A 205 -19.20 2.77 -10.34
CA LEU A 205 -18.69 4.05 -10.83
C LEU A 205 -17.20 4.23 -10.49
N ARG A 206 -16.77 3.83 -9.29
CA ARG A 206 -15.36 3.87 -8.88
C ARG A 206 -14.51 2.92 -9.72
N GLU A 207 -15.00 1.72 -10.00
CA GLU A 207 -14.31 0.77 -10.88
C GLU A 207 -14.21 1.31 -12.32
N GLN A 208 -15.32 1.83 -12.85
CA GLN A 208 -15.33 2.46 -14.18
C GLN A 208 -14.34 3.62 -14.26
N ARG A 209 -14.27 4.49 -13.24
CA ARG A 209 -13.30 5.58 -13.17
C ARG A 209 -11.87 5.06 -13.17
N ARG A 210 -11.55 4.04 -12.36
CA ARG A 210 -10.23 3.42 -12.36
C ARG A 210 -9.83 2.86 -13.72
N LEU A 211 -10.75 2.17 -14.40
CA LEU A 211 -10.50 1.62 -15.74
C LEU A 211 -10.31 2.73 -16.79
N GLN A 212 -11.02 3.86 -16.66
CA GLN A 212 -10.80 5.02 -17.51
C GLN A 212 -9.43 5.65 -17.25
N GLU A 213 -9.07 5.88 -15.99
CA GLU A 213 -7.76 6.43 -15.61
C GLU A 213 -6.60 5.52 -16.08
N GLU A 214 -6.75 4.19 -15.97
CA GLU A 214 -5.75 3.24 -16.45
C GLU A 214 -5.60 3.27 -17.98
N LYS A 215 -6.73 3.36 -18.71
CA LYS A 215 -6.69 3.53 -20.18
C LYS A 215 -6.08 4.85 -20.59
N GLU A 216 -6.47 5.96 -19.96
CA GLU A 216 -5.92 7.28 -20.24
C GLU A 216 -4.41 7.34 -19.94
N ALA A 217 -3.97 6.70 -18.86
CA ALA A 217 -2.56 6.56 -18.53
C ALA A 217 -1.80 5.71 -19.56
N ALA A 218 -2.35 4.57 -19.98
CA ALA A 218 -1.76 3.73 -21.02
C ALA A 218 -1.66 4.45 -22.37
N GLU A 219 -2.71 5.16 -22.79
CA GLU A 219 -2.69 5.98 -23.99
C GLU A 219 -1.72 7.15 -23.88
N ALA A 220 -1.61 7.79 -22.71
CA ALA A 220 -0.63 8.85 -22.49
C ALA A 220 0.80 8.31 -22.56
N GLU A 221 1.06 7.13 -22.00
CA GLU A 221 2.35 6.45 -22.09
C GLU A 221 2.66 6.05 -23.55
N GLU A 222 1.69 5.52 -24.29
CA GLU A 222 1.85 5.21 -25.72
C GLU A 222 2.16 6.46 -26.54
N ARG A 223 1.42 7.55 -26.33
CA ARG A 223 1.70 8.85 -26.97
C ARG A 223 3.08 9.39 -26.63
N GLN A 224 3.53 9.22 -25.37
CA GLN A 224 4.89 9.61 -24.97
C GLN A 224 5.95 8.76 -25.69
N ARG A 225 5.78 7.44 -25.72
CA ARG A 225 6.69 6.52 -26.43
C ARG A 225 6.73 6.80 -27.93
N GLU A 226 5.59 7.12 -28.54
CA GLU A 226 5.53 7.51 -29.95
C GLU A 226 6.22 8.85 -30.21
N ALA A 227 5.98 9.86 -29.37
CA ALA A 227 6.64 11.15 -29.46
C ALA A 227 8.17 11.02 -29.28
N GLU A 228 8.63 10.21 -28.32
CA GLU A 228 10.05 9.91 -28.12
C GLU A 228 10.66 9.19 -29.32
N ARG A 229 9.93 8.26 -29.94
CA ARG A 229 10.37 7.60 -31.18
C ARG A 229 10.50 8.58 -32.34
N ILE A 230 9.50 9.44 -32.55
CA ILE A 230 9.52 10.45 -33.62
C ILE A 230 10.68 11.42 -33.41
N GLU A 231 10.91 11.87 -32.17
CA GLU A 231 12.01 12.77 -31.86
C GLU A 231 13.37 12.07 -32.04
N ARG A 232 13.51 10.80 -31.65
CA ARG A 232 14.73 10.02 -31.92
C ARG A 232 14.96 9.86 -33.43
N GLU A 233 13.93 9.49 -34.20
CA GLU A 233 14.03 9.36 -35.66
C GLU A 233 14.41 10.69 -36.31
N ARG A 234 13.88 11.81 -35.82
CA ARG A 234 14.27 13.15 -36.27
C ARG A 234 15.72 13.48 -35.95
N GLN A 235 16.18 13.19 -34.73
CA GLN A 235 17.57 13.41 -34.31
C GLN A 235 18.54 12.52 -35.11
N GLU A 236 18.18 11.27 -35.37
CA GLU A 236 18.96 10.36 -36.22
C GLU A 236 19.01 10.85 -37.67
N ALA A 237 17.90 11.35 -38.21
CA ALA A 237 17.84 11.93 -39.55
C ALA A 237 18.67 13.22 -39.66
N GLU A 238 18.60 14.11 -38.67
CA GLU A 238 19.39 15.35 -38.59
C GLU A 238 20.89 15.03 -38.44
N ALA A 239 21.25 14.07 -37.59
CA ALA A 239 22.64 13.61 -37.44
C ALA A 239 23.16 12.99 -38.74
N ALA A 240 22.36 12.17 -39.43
CA ALA A 240 22.72 11.60 -40.73
C ALA A 240 22.88 12.67 -41.80
N GLU A 241 22.04 13.72 -41.80
CA GLU A 241 22.18 14.85 -42.72
C GLU A 241 23.43 15.68 -42.41
N ALA A 242 23.68 16.00 -41.14
CA ALA A 242 24.87 16.70 -40.71
C ALA A 242 26.14 15.93 -41.08
N GLU A 243 26.14 14.60 -40.93
CA GLU A 243 27.26 13.74 -41.33
C GLU A 243 27.43 13.73 -42.86
N ARG A 244 26.34 13.61 -43.64
CA ARG A 244 26.39 13.76 -45.10
C ARG A 244 26.95 15.12 -45.53
N GLN A 245 26.55 16.20 -44.87
CA GLN A 245 27.07 17.55 -45.15
C GLN A 245 28.56 17.67 -44.78
N ARG A 246 29.00 17.08 -43.66
CA ARG A 246 30.42 17.02 -43.29
C ARG A 246 31.24 16.24 -44.31
N GLN A 247 30.74 15.08 -44.74
CA GLN A 247 31.38 14.27 -45.78
C GLN A 247 31.43 15.00 -47.13
N ALA A 248 30.36 15.68 -47.53
CA ALA A 248 30.34 16.49 -48.75
C ALA A 248 31.34 17.65 -48.68
N ARG A 249 31.40 18.39 -47.56
CA ARG A 249 32.39 19.46 -47.36
C ARG A 249 33.81 18.94 -47.31
N ALA A 250 34.05 17.79 -46.70
CA ALA A 250 35.37 17.15 -46.67
C ALA A 250 35.80 16.72 -48.08
N ALA A 251 34.90 16.10 -48.84
CA ALA A 251 35.14 15.71 -50.23
C ALA A 251 35.39 16.94 -51.13
N GLU A 252 34.61 18.01 -50.98
CA GLU A 252 34.81 19.27 -51.71
C GLU A 252 36.14 19.93 -51.34
N ALA A 253 36.48 20.00 -50.06
CA ALA A 253 37.78 20.52 -49.60
C ALA A 253 38.95 19.68 -50.13
N GLU A 254 38.79 18.36 -50.22
CA GLU A 254 39.79 17.48 -50.82
C GLU A 254 39.91 17.67 -52.33
N ARG A 255 38.79 17.83 -53.06
CA ARG A 255 38.81 18.18 -54.48
C ARG A 255 39.47 19.54 -54.72
N MET A 256 39.15 20.56 -53.93
CA MET A 256 39.80 21.88 -54.01
C MET A 256 41.30 21.78 -53.73
N ARG A 257 41.73 20.99 -52.73
CA ARG A 257 43.17 20.76 -52.48
C ARG A 257 43.85 20.03 -53.64
N GLN A 258 43.18 19.06 -54.27
CA GLN A 258 43.70 18.35 -55.44
C GLN A 258 43.79 19.28 -56.66
N GLU A 259 42.78 20.12 -56.89
CA GLU A 259 42.77 21.12 -57.97
C GLU A 259 43.84 22.19 -57.75
N GLU A 260 43.97 22.74 -56.53
CA GLU A 260 45.05 23.68 -56.19
C GLU A 260 46.43 23.04 -56.33
N ALA A 261 46.62 21.78 -55.91
CA ALA A 261 47.88 21.08 -56.08
C ALA A 261 48.21 20.84 -57.56
N ALA A 262 47.21 20.50 -58.38
CA ALA A 262 47.36 20.34 -59.82
C ALA A 262 47.64 21.69 -60.51
N GLU A 263 47.01 22.79 -60.07
CA GLU A 263 47.26 24.13 -60.59
C GLU A 263 48.67 24.61 -60.22
N ARG A 264 49.10 24.45 -58.97
CA ARG A 264 50.49 24.74 -58.56
C ARG A 264 51.50 23.94 -59.36
N ALA A 265 51.25 22.66 -59.60
CA ALA A 265 52.12 21.84 -60.45
C ALA A 265 52.19 22.37 -61.90
N ARG A 266 51.06 22.80 -62.48
CA ARG A 266 51.01 23.42 -63.81
C ARG A 266 51.70 24.79 -63.84
N GLU A 267 51.60 25.58 -62.78
CA GLU A 267 52.31 26.85 -62.66
C GLU A 267 53.82 26.66 -62.53
N GLU A 268 54.27 25.69 -61.74
CA GLU A 268 55.68 25.32 -61.63
C GLU A 268 56.23 24.82 -62.98
N GLU A 269 55.48 23.99 -63.70
CA GLU A 269 55.84 23.54 -65.05
C GLU A 269 55.91 24.70 -66.04
N ARG A 270 54.90 25.59 -66.05
CA ARG A 270 54.91 26.82 -66.87
C ARG A 270 56.09 27.72 -66.54
N ARG A 271 56.40 27.90 -65.25
CA ARG A 271 57.53 28.73 -64.81
C ARG A 271 58.86 28.12 -65.23
N ARG A 272 58.99 26.79 -65.18
CA ARG A 272 60.16 26.08 -65.69
C ARG A 272 60.32 26.27 -67.20
N LEU A 273 59.25 26.08 -67.97
CA LEU A 273 59.24 26.33 -69.41
C LEU A 273 59.56 27.80 -69.75
N GLN A 274 59.05 28.75 -68.98
CA GLN A 274 59.37 30.18 -69.15
C GLN A 274 60.85 30.47 -68.85
N LEU A 275 61.42 29.91 -67.79
CA LEU A 275 62.84 30.06 -67.48
C LEU A 275 63.73 29.41 -68.55
N GLU A 276 63.34 28.24 -69.07
CA GLU A 276 64.03 27.58 -70.18
C GLU A 276 63.94 28.44 -71.47
N HIS A 277 62.78 29.02 -71.77
CA HIS A 277 62.59 29.91 -72.92
C HIS A 277 63.34 31.25 -72.78
N GLU A 278 63.34 31.86 -71.60
CA GLU A 278 64.12 33.07 -71.31
C GLU A 278 65.62 32.80 -71.41
N ALA A 279 66.10 31.66 -70.89
CA ALA A 279 67.50 31.27 -71.03
C ALA A 279 67.89 31.02 -72.51
N GLU A 280 66.99 30.47 -73.32
CA GLU A 280 67.21 30.28 -74.76
C GLU A 280 67.21 31.61 -75.53
N LEU A 281 66.25 32.51 -75.26
CA LEU A 281 66.21 33.86 -75.81
C LEU A 281 67.47 34.66 -75.46
N GLN A 282 67.96 34.52 -74.22
CA GLN A 282 69.15 35.22 -73.76
C GLN A 282 70.42 34.68 -74.43
N ARG A 283 70.52 33.37 -74.68
CA ARG A 283 71.61 32.80 -75.50
C ARG A 283 71.59 33.31 -76.93
N ILE A 284 70.41 33.43 -77.54
CA ILE A 284 70.25 33.98 -78.89
C ILE A 284 70.64 35.47 -78.93
N GLN A 285 70.26 36.25 -77.92
CA GLN A 285 70.64 37.67 -77.80
C GLN A 285 72.15 37.84 -77.58
N ASP A 286 72.76 37.04 -76.69
CA ASP A 286 74.21 37.09 -76.45
C ASP A 286 75.02 36.72 -77.71
N GLU A 287 74.54 35.75 -78.51
CA GLU A 287 75.14 35.40 -79.81
C GLU A 287 75.02 36.54 -80.83
N HIS A 288 73.84 37.17 -80.93
CA HIS A 288 73.60 38.28 -81.85
C HIS A 288 74.44 39.53 -81.47
N ASP A 289 74.57 39.84 -80.18
CA ASP A 289 75.39 40.96 -79.70
C ASP A 289 76.89 40.70 -79.83
N ALA A 290 77.34 39.44 -79.74
CA ALA A 290 78.73 39.05 -80.02
C ALA A 290 79.06 39.09 -81.52
N GLU A 291 78.07 38.89 -82.40
CA GLU A 291 78.24 39.02 -83.84
C GLU A 291 78.21 40.48 -84.31
N ALA A 292 77.36 41.32 -83.70
CA ALA A 292 77.32 42.77 -83.96
C ALA A 292 78.65 43.46 -83.58
N ARG A 293 79.22 43.15 -82.41
CA ARG A 293 80.53 43.69 -81.99
C ARG A 293 81.67 43.28 -82.92
N ARG A 294 81.66 42.02 -83.40
CA ARG A 294 82.67 41.54 -84.37
C ARG A 294 82.60 42.29 -85.71
N ARG A 295 81.40 42.65 -86.17
CA ARG A 295 81.23 43.43 -87.41
C ARG A 295 81.67 44.89 -87.25
N GLU A 296 81.42 45.52 -86.10
CA GLU A 296 81.90 46.88 -85.81
C GLU A 296 83.44 46.97 -85.73
N ASP A 297 84.10 45.98 -85.10
CA ASP A 297 85.57 45.95 -85.00
C ASP A 297 86.24 45.74 -86.36
N GLU A 298 85.67 44.92 -87.25
CA GLU A 298 86.17 44.70 -88.61
C GLU A 298 85.99 45.92 -89.54
N GLU A 299 84.92 46.69 -89.36
CA GLU A 299 84.65 47.90 -90.16
C GLU A 299 85.57 49.06 -89.75
N ASN A 300 85.79 49.26 -88.44
CA ASN A 300 86.70 50.28 -87.92
C ASN A 300 88.18 50.02 -88.30
N ALA A 301 88.62 48.75 -88.30
CA ALA A 301 89.96 48.38 -88.73
C ALA A 301 90.22 48.66 -90.23
N ARG A 302 89.18 48.60 -91.07
CA ARG A 302 89.28 48.88 -92.50
C ARG A 302 89.44 50.37 -92.79
N ILE A 303 88.70 51.22 -92.08
CA ILE A 303 88.72 52.69 -92.23
C ILE A 303 90.07 53.28 -91.77
N GLU A 304 90.67 52.75 -90.70
CA GLU A 304 91.95 53.29 -90.20
C GLU A 304 93.16 52.93 -91.09
N ASN A 305 93.14 51.75 -91.72
CA ASN A 305 94.20 51.35 -92.66
C ASN A 305 94.18 52.17 -93.96
N GLU A 306 93.00 52.50 -94.50
CA GLU A 306 92.90 53.32 -95.72
C GLU A 306 93.38 54.76 -95.50
N ARG A 307 93.20 55.31 -94.28
CA ARG A 307 93.71 56.65 -93.93
C ARG A 307 95.24 56.70 -93.85
N LYS A 308 95.87 55.66 -93.27
CA LYS A 308 97.33 55.58 -93.13
C LYS A 308 98.07 55.41 -94.47
N GLU A 309 97.46 54.75 -95.45
CA GLU A 309 98.08 54.58 -96.77
C GLU A 309 98.09 55.87 -97.62
N ARG A 310 97.05 56.72 -97.53
CA ARG A 310 97.02 58.01 -98.25
C ARG A 310 98.03 59.02 -97.70
N GLU A 311 98.12 59.15 -96.37
CA GLU A 311 99.05 60.09 -95.73
C GLU A 311 100.53 59.72 -96.00
N ALA A 312 100.85 58.42 -96.09
CA ALA A 312 102.20 57.95 -96.42
C ALA A 312 102.58 58.12 -97.91
N ALA A 313 101.62 58.22 -98.82
CA ALA A 313 101.87 58.44 -100.25
C ALA A 313 102.20 59.92 -100.56
N GLU A 314 101.52 60.86 -99.90
CA GLU A 314 101.70 62.31 -100.12
C GLU A 314 103.05 62.82 -99.56
N ALA A 315 103.50 62.31 -98.42
CA ALA A 315 104.79 62.68 -97.83
C ALA A 315 106.01 62.28 -98.69
N ARG A 316 105.90 61.18 -99.45
CA ARG A 316 106.98 60.69 -100.34
C ARG A 316 107.10 61.47 -101.64
N ALA A 317 106.01 62.07 -102.14
CA ALA A 317 106.02 62.87 -103.35
C ALA A 317 106.67 64.25 -103.15
N ALA A 318 106.52 64.84 -101.96
CA ALA A 318 107.07 66.17 -101.65
C ALA A 318 108.61 66.18 -101.48
N ASP A 319 109.21 65.14 -100.88
CA ASP A 319 110.67 65.07 -100.62
C ASP A 319 111.50 64.94 -101.93
N ILE A 320 110.97 64.22 -102.92
CA ILE A 320 111.65 64.00 -104.21
C ILE A 320 111.74 65.31 -105.01
N ALA A 321 110.67 66.13 -104.99
CA ALA A 321 110.64 67.40 -105.70
C ALA A 321 111.66 68.39 -105.12
N HIS A 322 111.75 68.48 -103.78
CA HIS A 322 112.67 69.39 -103.11
C HIS A 322 114.14 69.05 -103.39
N ARG A 323 114.50 67.76 -103.31
CA ARG A 323 115.87 67.30 -103.60
C ARG A 323 116.29 67.58 -105.03
N SER A 324 115.38 67.45 -106.00
CA SER A 324 115.69 67.72 -107.41
C SER A 324 115.99 69.19 -107.71
N GLU A 325 115.34 70.14 -107.02
CA GLU A 325 115.60 71.57 -107.22
C GLU A 325 116.97 71.99 -106.67
N VAL A 326 117.32 71.53 -105.47
CA VAL A 326 118.59 71.87 -104.83
C VAL A 326 119.78 71.31 -105.62
N MET A 327 119.68 70.10 -106.18
CA MET A 327 120.74 69.56 -107.05
C MET A 327 120.91 70.38 -108.34
N LYS A 328 119.81 70.88 -108.92
CA LYS A 328 119.87 71.76 -110.09
C LYS A 328 120.57 73.07 -109.76
N ALA A 329 120.24 73.69 -108.64
CA ALA A 329 120.86 74.95 -108.20
C ALA A 329 122.37 74.79 -107.95
N ALA A 330 122.78 73.73 -107.26
CA ALA A 330 124.20 73.44 -107.02
C ALA A 330 124.98 73.19 -108.32
N LYS A 331 124.36 72.53 -109.30
CA LYS A 331 124.98 72.30 -110.63
C LYS A 331 125.25 73.62 -111.33
N VAL A 332 124.27 74.53 -111.36
CA VAL A 332 124.43 75.85 -112.00
C VAL A 332 125.52 76.67 -111.31
N ALA A 333 125.55 76.69 -109.97
CA ALA A 333 126.57 77.43 -109.22
C ALA A 333 128.01 76.90 -109.48
N ILE A 334 128.17 75.59 -109.64
CA ILE A 334 129.49 74.98 -109.95
C ILE A 334 129.93 75.27 -111.39
N MET A 335 128.98 75.36 -112.34
CA MET A 335 129.28 75.77 -113.72
C MET A 335 129.83 77.19 -113.76
N ASP A 336 129.15 78.14 -113.10
CA ASP A 336 129.52 79.56 -113.13
C ASP A 336 130.83 79.84 -112.40
N ALA A 337 131.10 79.16 -111.27
CA ALA A 337 132.31 79.41 -110.47
C ALA A 337 133.61 78.82 -111.06
N GLY A 338 133.50 77.86 -111.98
CA GLY A 338 134.66 77.09 -112.47
C GLY A 338 134.94 77.13 -113.97
N GLU A 339 134.14 77.88 -114.76
CA GLU A 339 134.17 77.88 -116.24
C GLU A 339 134.24 76.45 -116.83
N ILE A 340 133.42 75.54 -116.31
CA ILE A 340 133.36 74.13 -116.71
C ILE A 340 132.04 73.79 -117.41
N ASP A 341 132.15 72.93 -118.42
CA ASP A 341 131.02 72.39 -119.19
C ASP A 341 129.99 71.64 -118.29
N GLU A 342 128.72 71.74 -118.68
CA GLU A 342 127.55 71.20 -117.98
C GLU A 342 127.65 69.70 -117.70
N ALA A 343 128.20 68.92 -118.65
CA ALA A 343 128.34 67.48 -118.46
C ALA A 343 129.32 67.16 -117.31
N LYS A 344 130.40 67.94 -117.18
CA LYS A 344 131.36 67.79 -116.09
C LYS A 344 130.79 68.32 -114.76
N ALA A 345 130.09 69.45 -114.76
CA ALA A 345 129.47 70.00 -113.55
C ALA A 345 128.38 69.08 -112.96
N LYS A 346 127.58 68.43 -113.83
CA LYS A 346 126.61 67.40 -113.40
C LYS A 346 127.30 66.21 -112.75
N ALA A 347 128.41 65.73 -113.31
CA ALA A 347 129.17 64.62 -112.74
C ALA A 347 129.75 64.99 -111.36
N VAL A 348 130.20 66.24 -111.17
CA VAL A 348 130.69 66.74 -109.87
C VAL A 348 129.56 66.81 -108.84
N VAL A 349 128.38 67.37 -109.17
CA VAL A 349 127.22 67.37 -108.26
C VAL A 349 126.80 65.96 -107.88
N GLN A 350 126.75 65.03 -108.85
CA GLN A 350 126.42 63.64 -108.58
C GLN A 350 127.47 62.96 -107.70
N ALA A 351 128.76 63.22 -107.91
CA ALA A 351 129.82 62.68 -107.07
C ALA A 351 129.75 63.22 -105.62
N ILE A 352 129.37 64.49 -105.43
CA ILE A 352 129.19 65.09 -104.10
C ILE A 352 127.96 64.52 -103.40
N VAL A 353 126.82 64.37 -104.09
CA VAL A 353 125.61 63.74 -103.51
C VAL A 353 125.84 62.27 -103.18
N ALA A 354 126.64 61.57 -103.99
CA ALA A 354 127.05 60.19 -103.74
C ALA A 354 128.16 60.06 -102.68
N GLY A 355 128.69 61.17 -102.13
CA GLY A 355 129.71 61.17 -101.07
C GLY A 355 131.12 60.78 -101.53
N LEU A 356 131.40 60.82 -102.83
CA LEU A 356 132.68 60.40 -103.42
C LEU A 356 133.78 61.46 -103.37
N VAL A 357 133.44 62.71 -103.02
CA VAL A 357 134.39 63.81 -102.84
C VAL A 357 134.57 64.08 -101.34
N PRO A 358 135.74 63.75 -100.74
CA PRO A 358 135.93 63.89 -99.30
C PRO A 358 135.81 65.35 -98.83
N ASN A 359 135.15 65.55 -97.69
CA ASN A 359 134.97 66.83 -96.99
C ASN A 359 134.03 67.87 -97.66
N VAL A 360 133.19 67.48 -98.62
CA VAL A 360 132.17 68.37 -99.25
C VAL A 360 130.81 67.67 -99.35
N ALA A 361 129.70 68.37 -99.09
CA ALA A 361 128.32 67.83 -99.18
C ALA A 361 127.29 68.88 -99.65
N ILE A 362 126.24 68.44 -100.35
CA ILE A 362 125.06 69.27 -100.68
C ILE A 362 123.96 68.99 -99.65
N ARG A 363 123.46 70.02 -98.99
CA ARG A 363 122.34 69.92 -98.04
C ARG A 363 121.03 70.13 -98.79
N PHE A 364 120.10 69.19 -98.64
CA PHE A 364 118.76 69.20 -99.24
C PHE A 364 117.73 69.86 -98.35
#